data_AF-A0A3M0WJB0-F1
#
_entry.id   AF-A0A3M0WJB0-F1
#
_cell.length_a   1.000
_cell.length_b   1.000
_cell.length_c   1.000
_cell.angle_alpha   90.00
_cell.angle_beta   90.00
_cell.angle_gamma   90.00
#
_symmetry.space_group_name_H-M   'P 1'
#
loop_
_entity.id
_entity.type
_entity.pdbx_description
1 polymer ?
#
loop_
_entity_poly.entity_id
_entity_poly.type
_entity_poly.pdbx_seq_one_letter_code
_entity_poly.pdbx_strand_id
1 'polypeptide(L)'
;MKKLEHLYSLLKQDKEFFVKFKENFIGYFADTVKESVHFLDKTSLRSIANRIYIILFSLEGNPINELENFIKQVVKSEANIKLAFSKSFLYLLRNYIDYKIEKGQDFESIKKLVELLDVYLSTIDFVYVDYTKKLEKQIAQIKKERLSEEKEIIFYGFEKINEEEKEIQVLDFYKEVPVICKAKVKQIFGKKTVILKMINCLYKNFYIQGNDIYIKGDVFPKVVKGIIKKSDMANFNVEISDFKFSEIPQEKRKHVRVIP
;
A
#
# COMPACT_ATOMS: atom_id res chain seq x y z
N MET A 1 1.64 -35.06 -3.88
CA MET A 1 0.43 -35.85 -4.20
C MET A 1 0.14 -36.94 -3.16
N LYS A 2 1.02 -37.93 -2.91
CA LYS A 2 0.76 -39.02 -1.94
C LYS A 2 0.33 -38.58 -0.52
N LYS A 3 0.84 -37.45 -0.01
CA LYS A 3 0.47 -36.90 1.31
C LYS A 3 -0.96 -36.34 1.37
N LEU A 4 -1.50 -35.85 0.25
CA LEU A 4 -2.83 -35.26 0.15
C LEU A 4 -3.92 -36.30 -0.08
N GLU A 5 -3.64 -37.34 -0.87
CA GLU A 5 -4.56 -38.46 -1.08
C GLU A 5 -4.96 -39.12 0.24
N HIS A 6 -4.02 -39.23 1.19
CA HIS A 6 -4.31 -39.73 2.52
C HIS A 6 -5.23 -38.81 3.34
N LEU A 7 -5.06 -37.49 3.23
CA LEU A 7 -5.94 -36.52 3.90
C LEU A 7 -7.35 -36.54 3.30
N TYR A 8 -7.47 -36.72 1.98
CA TYR A 8 -8.77 -36.82 1.30
C TYR A 8 -9.50 -38.15 1.53
N SER A 9 -8.81 -39.19 2.00
CA SER A 9 -9.47 -40.44 2.42
C SER A 9 -10.48 -40.21 3.55
N LEU A 10 -10.23 -39.21 4.40
CA LEU A 10 -11.15 -38.73 5.43
C LEU A 10 -12.51 -38.30 4.84
N LEU A 11 -12.49 -37.51 3.77
CA LEU A 11 -13.70 -36.98 3.14
C LEU A 11 -14.59 -38.11 2.59
N LYS A 12 -13.97 -39.23 2.19
CA LYS A 12 -14.71 -40.44 1.78
C LYS A 12 -15.27 -41.19 2.98
N GLN A 13 -14.46 -41.38 4.03
CA GLN A 13 -14.84 -42.11 5.24
C GLN A 13 -16.00 -41.42 5.98
N ASP A 14 -15.95 -40.09 6.08
CA ASP A 14 -16.91 -39.28 6.85
C ASP A 14 -17.81 -38.42 5.96
N LYS A 15 -18.06 -38.87 4.73
CA LYS A 15 -18.88 -38.18 3.73
C LYS A 15 -20.24 -37.72 4.28
N GLU A 16 -20.87 -38.53 5.12
CA GLU A 16 -22.17 -38.23 5.74
C GLU A 16 -22.14 -36.91 6.51
N PHE A 17 -21.08 -36.67 7.29
CA PHE A 17 -20.91 -35.44 8.05
C PHE A 17 -20.81 -34.23 7.13
N PHE A 18 -19.92 -34.27 6.14
CA PHE A 18 -19.71 -33.15 5.23
C PHE A 18 -21.00 -32.82 4.45
N VAL A 19 -21.71 -33.83 3.94
CA VAL A 19 -22.98 -33.61 3.24
C VAL A 19 -24.02 -32.93 4.15
N LYS A 20 -24.17 -33.38 5.40
CA LYS A 20 -25.11 -32.77 6.37
C LYS A 20 -24.68 -31.38 6.84
N PHE A 21 -23.37 -31.15 6.98
CA PHE A 21 -22.83 -29.89 7.52
C PHE A 21 -22.77 -28.75 6.49
N LYS A 22 -22.90 -29.06 5.20
CA LYS A 22 -22.78 -28.09 4.10
C LYS A 22 -23.54 -26.77 4.33
N GLU A 23 -24.82 -26.82 4.66
CA GLU A 23 -25.62 -25.59 4.82
C GLU A 23 -25.20 -24.77 6.05
N ASN A 24 -24.79 -25.45 7.12
CA ASN A 24 -24.25 -24.78 8.32
C ASN A 24 -22.96 -24.03 8.00
N PHE A 25 -22.06 -24.66 7.23
CA PHE A 25 -20.84 -23.99 6.78
C PHE A 25 -21.17 -22.79 5.89
N ILE A 26 -22.04 -22.96 4.89
CA ILE A 26 -22.39 -21.90 3.93
C ILE A 26 -22.99 -20.69 4.66
N GLY A 27 -23.92 -20.92 5.58
CA GLY A 27 -24.53 -19.86 6.39
C GLY A 27 -23.49 -19.13 7.24
N TYR A 28 -22.73 -19.89 8.04
CA TYR A 28 -21.74 -19.31 8.94
C TYR A 28 -20.65 -18.53 8.20
N PHE A 29 -20.14 -19.07 7.09
CA PHE A 29 -19.13 -18.41 6.26
C PHE A 29 -19.68 -17.11 5.66
N ALA A 30 -20.88 -17.15 5.07
CA ALA A 30 -21.49 -15.97 4.45
C ALA A 30 -21.76 -14.85 5.46
N ASP A 31 -22.28 -15.20 6.65
CA ASP A 31 -22.53 -14.24 7.71
C ASP A 31 -21.21 -13.63 8.23
N THR A 32 -20.15 -14.46 8.36
CA THR A 32 -18.82 -13.98 8.74
C THR A 32 -18.22 -13.03 7.70
N VAL A 33 -18.37 -13.31 6.40
CA VAL A 33 -17.90 -12.40 5.35
C VAL A 33 -18.70 -11.09 5.36
N LYS A 34 -19.99 -11.12 5.68
CA LYS A 34 -20.83 -9.92 5.72
C LYS A 34 -20.35 -8.89 6.75
N GLU A 35 -19.67 -9.35 7.81
CA GLU A 35 -19.01 -8.48 8.80
C GLU A 35 -17.92 -7.60 8.16
N SER A 36 -17.20 -8.10 7.15
CA SER A 36 -16.08 -7.40 6.51
C SER A 36 -16.39 -6.86 5.10
N VAL A 37 -17.41 -7.39 4.43
CA VAL A 37 -17.76 -7.08 3.04
C VAL A 37 -19.22 -6.64 2.96
N HIS A 38 -19.45 -5.32 3.01
CA HIS A 38 -20.81 -4.78 3.07
C HIS A 38 -21.48 -4.65 1.69
N PHE A 39 -20.71 -4.52 0.61
CA PHE A 39 -21.22 -4.26 -0.74
C PHE A 39 -21.81 -5.49 -1.44
N LEU A 40 -21.54 -6.70 -0.97
CA LEU A 40 -22.16 -7.92 -1.49
C LEU A 40 -23.45 -8.25 -0.72
N ASP A 41 -24.48 -8.65 -1.44
CA ASP A 41 -25.74 -9.12 -0.85
C ASP A 41 -25.59 -10.54 -0.27
N LYS A 42 -26.54 -10.92 0.60
CA LYS A 42 -26.50 -12.23 1.28
C LYS A 42 -26.52 -13.39 0.29
N THR A 43 -27.23 -13.25 -0.83
CA THR A 43 -27.33 -14.27 -1.88
C THR A 43 -26.00 -14.51 -2.57
N SER A 44 -25.29 -13.44 -2.98
CA SER A 44 -23.94 -13.56 -3.56
C SER A 44 -22.95 -14.18 -2.58
N LEU A 45 -22.99 -13.78 -1.31
CA LEU A 45 -22.12 -14.34 -0.28
C LEU A 45 -22.36 -15.84 -0.05
N ARG A 46 -23.63 -16.29 -0.06
CA ARG A 46 -23.97 -17.72 0.02
C ARG A 46 -23.51 -18.48 -1.22
N SER A 47 -23.60 -17.89 -2.41
CA SER A 47 -23.09 -18.49 -3.65
C SER A 47 -21.57 -18.68 -3.60
N ILE A 48 -20.84 -17.66 -3.13
CA ILE A 48 -19.40 -17.72 -2.87
C ILE A 48 -19.07 -18.82 -1.86
N ALA A 49 -19.76 -18.84 -0.72
CA ALA A 49 -19.55 -19.84 0.33
C ALA A 49 -19.84 -21.26 -0.15
N ASN A 50 -20.88 -21.46 -0.96
CA ASN A 50 -21.19 -22.75 -1.57
C ASN A 50 -20.09 -23.21 -2.54
N ARG A 51 -19.58 -22.31 -3.37
CA ARG A 51 -18.47 -22.64 -4.28
C ARG A 51 -17.20 -22.99 -3.51
N ILE A 52 -16.89 -22.24 -2.45
CA ILE A 52 -15.78 -22.55 -1.55
C ILE A 52 -15.97 -23.93 -0.94
N TYR A 53 -17.15 -24.24 -0.42
CA TYR A 53 -17.43 -25.54 0.18
C TYR A 53 -17.18 -26.69 -0.81
N ILE A 54 -17.64 -26.53 -2.06
CA ILE A 54 -17.43 -27.51 -3.12
C ILE A 54 -15.93 -27.65 -3.42
N ILE A 55 -15.18 -26.55 -3.55
CA ILE A 55 -13.73 -26.62 -3.79
C ILE A 55 -13.02 -27.37 -2.65
N LEU A 56 -13.36 -27.08 -1.39
CA LEU A 56 -12.68 -27.64 -0.23
C LEU A 56 -13.03 -29.11 0.05
N PHE A 57 -14.24 -29.55 -0.30
CA PHE A 57 -14.77 -30.84 0.14
C PHE A 57 -15.33 -31.71 -0.98
N SER A 58 -15.23 -31.29 -2.24
CA SER A 58 -15.47 -32.20 -3.37
C SER A 58 -14.32 -33.18 -3.52
N LEU A 59 -14.65 -34.41 -3.92
CA LEU A 59 -13.67 -35.47 -4.20
C LEU A 59 -13.15 -35.41 -5.65
N GLU A 60 -13.44 -34.31 -6.36
CA GLU A 60 -13.16 -34.12 -7.78
C GLU A 60 -12.03 -33.10 -7.93
N GLY A 61 -11.04 -33.41 -8.77
CA GLY A 61 -9.96 -32.48 -9.10
C GLY A 61 -8.89 -32.29 -8.03
N ASN A 62 -8.21 -31.13 -8.09
CA ASN A 62 -7.17 -30.74 -7.12
C ASN A 62 -7.65 -29.51 -6.33
N PRO A 63 -8.19 -29.71 -5.10
CA PRO A 63 -8.77 -28.65 -4.28
C PRO A 63 -7.83 -27.48 -4.03
N ILE A 64 -6.53 -27.74 -3.90
CA ILE A 64 -5.54 -26.70 -3.59
C ILE A 64 -5.39 -25.75 -4.77
N ASN A 65 -5.24 -26.28 -5.99
CA ASN A 65 -5.09 -25.45 -7.18
C ASN A 65 -6.36 -24.65 -7.47
N GLU A 66 -7.54 -25.27 -7.28
CA GLU A 66 -8.82 -24.60 -7.45
C GLU A 66 -9.06 -23.52 -6.40
N LEU A 67 -8.72 -23.81 -5.14
CA LEU A 67 -8.75 -22.83 -4.05
C LEU A 67 -7.81 -21.67 -4.36
N GLU A 68 -6.56 -21.94 -4.74
CA GLU A 68 -5.59 -20.91 -5.08
C GLU A 68 -6.12 -19.98 -6.19
N ASN A 69 -6.65 -20.56 -7.26
CA ASN A 69 -7.22 -19.81 -8.38
C ASN A 69 -8.46 -18.99 -7.97
N PHE A 70 -9.32 -19.56 -7.14
CA PHE A 70 -10.49 -18.88 -6.63
C PHE A 70 -10.10 -17.69 -5.74
N ILE A 71 -9.19 -17.89 -4.78
CA ILE A 71 -8.71 -16.82 -3.89
C ILE A 71 -8.02 -15.72 -4.70
N LYS A 72 -7.23 -16.05 -5.73
CA LYS A 72 -6.64 -15.07 -6.66
C LYS A 72 -7.68 -14.18 -7.34
N GLN A 73 -8.89 -14.69 -7.59
CA GLN A 73 -9.99 -13.89 -8.14
C GLN A 73 -10.63 -13.00 -7.07
N VAL A 74 -10.86 -13.55 -5.88
CA VAL A 74 -11.48 -12.80 -4.77
C VAL A 74 -10.59 -11.65 -4.28
N VAL A 75 -9.27 -11.84 -4.15
CA VAL A 75 -8.38 -10.75 -3.70
C VAL A 75 -8.34 -9.58 -4.68
N LYS A 76 -8.61 -9.82 -5.97
CA LYS A 76 -8.73 -8.75 -6.97
C LYS A 76 -10.00 -7.92 -6.83
N SER A 77 -11.04 -8.45 -6.19
CA SER A 77 -12.28 -7.72 -5.93
C SER A 77 -12.27 -6.98 -4.59
N GLU A 78 -11.10 -6.81 -3.96
CA GLU A 78 -10.89 -6.13 -2.67
C GLU A 78 -11.65 -6.76 -1.47
N ALA A 79 -12.26 -7.92 -1.67
CA ALA A 79 -13.00 -8.62 -0.62
C ALA A 79 -12.03 -9.42 0.25
N ASN A 80 -11.81 -8.96 1.49
CA ASN A 80 -11.01 -9.72 2.45
C ASN A 80 -11.85 -10.81 3.13
N ILE A 81 -11.73 -12.04 2.63
CA ILE A 81 -12.43 -13.22 3.15
C ILE A 81 -11.53 -14.13 4.00
N LYS A 82 -10.26 -13.74 4.24
CA LYS A 82 -9.29 -14.58 4.99
C LYS A 82 -9.80 -14.93 6.39
N LEU A 83 -10.31 -13.93 7.12
CA LEU A 83 -10.86 -14.12 8.46
C LEU A 83 -12.04 -15.11 8.48
N ALA A 84 -12.86 -15.09 7.42
CA ALA A 84 -14.00 -16.00 7.29
C ALA A 84 -13.56 -17.46 7.15
N PHE A 85 -12.45 -17.73 6.47
CA PHE A 85 -11.88 -19.08 6.42
C PHE A 85 -11.47 -19.57 7.80
N SER A 86 -10.66 -18.81 8.55
CA SER A 86 -10.20 -19.22 9.88
C SER A 86 -11.37 -19.47 10.83
N LYS A 87 -12.34 -18.54 10.89
CA LYS A 87 -13.54 -18.70 11.72
C LYS A 87 -14.37 -19.92 11.30
N SER A 88 -14.57 -20.13 10.00
CA SER A 88 -15.41 -21.24 9.49
C SER A 88 -14.72 -22.60 9.64
N PHE A 89 -13.39 -22.65 9.58
CA PHE A 89 -12.61 -23.87 9.81
C PHE A 89 -12.64 -24.27 11.28
N LEU A 90 -12.55 -23.33 12.22
CA LEU A 90 -12.75 -23.60 13.64
C LEU A 90 -14.19 -24.07 13.92
N TYR A 91 -15.18 -23.45 13.27
CA TYR A 91 -16.57 -23.87 13.38
C TYR A 91 -16.79 -25.30 12.86
N LEU A 92 -16.24 -25.62 11.68
CA LEU A 92 -16.24 -26.98 11.12
C LEU A 92 -15.56 -27.97 12.08
N LEU A 93 -14.37 -27.65 12.57
CA LEU A 93 -13.58 -28.53 13.44
C LEU A 93 -14.34 -28.86 14.73
N ARG A 94 -14.95 -27.86 15.38
CA ARG A 94 -15.77 -28.07 16.57
C ARG A 94 -16.92 -29.06 16.31
N ASN A 95 -17.73 -28.79 15.29
CA ASN A 95 -18.87 -29.65 14.96
C ASN A 95 -18.43 -31.06 14.53
N TYR A 96 -17.26 -31.18 13.92
CA TYR A 96 -16.69 -32.46 13.55
C TYR A 96 -16.22 -33.27 14.76
N ILE A 97 -15.63 -32.61 15.76
CA ILE A 97 -15.27 -33.23 17.03
C ILE A 97 -16.53 -33.75 17.73
N ASP A 98 -17.58 -32.93 17.82
CA ASP A 98 -18.85 -33.32 18.43
C ASP A 98 -19.44 -34.57 17.73
N TYR A 99 -19.47 -34.58 16.38
CA TYR A 99 -19.89 -35.74 15.59
C TYR A 99 -19.07 -37.01 15.87
N LYS A 100 -17.75 -36.88 16.07
CA LYS A 100 -16.87 -38.04 16.37
C LYS A 100 -17.08 -38.59 17.77
N ILE A 101 -17.31 -37.71 18.75
CA ILE A 101 -17.64 -38.09 20.12
C ILE A 101 -18.97 -38.86 20.13
N GLU A 102 -20.01 -38.36 19.46
CA GLU A 102 -21.32 -39.01 19.38
C GLU A 102 -21.27 -40.41 18.75
N LYS A 103 -20.39 -40.62 17.76
CA LYS A 103 -20.22 -41.93 17.11
C LYS A 103 -19.23 -42.86 17.82
N GLY A 104 -18.60 -42.44 18.91
CA GLY A 104 -17.62 -43.25 19.65
C GLY A 104 -16.40 -43.65 18.81
N GLN A 105 -15.99 -42.80 17.87
CA GLN A 105 -14.93 -43.10 16.89
C GLN A 105 -13.56 -42.54 17.29
N ASP A 106 -12.51 -43.07 16.65
CA ASP A 106 -11.12 -42.68 16.86
C ASP A 106 -10.79 -41.23 16.41
N PHE A 107 -9.90 -40.59 17.18
CA PHE A 107 -9.44 -39.21 17.06
C PHE A 107 -8.46 -38.99 15.90
N GLU A 108 -7.91 -40.05 15.29
CA GLU A 108 -7.00 -39.93 14.13
C GLU A 108 -7.66 -39.20 12.94
N SER A 109 -8.98 -39.36 12.79
CA SER A 109 -9.77 -38.65 11.79
C SER A 109 -9.82 -37.12 12.02
N ILE A 110 -9.76 -36.68 13.28
CA ILE A 110 -9.73 -35.27 13.67
C ILE A 110 -8.37 -34.66 13.32
N LYS A 111 -7.28 -35.40 13.61
CA LYS A 111 -5.93 -34.98 13.26
C LYS A 111 -5.79 -34.76 11.74
N LYS A 112 -6.31 -35.68 10.93
CA LYS A 112 -6.34 -35.53 9.46
C LYS A 112 -7.12 -34.30 9.01
N LEU A 113 -8.24 -33.99 9.66
CA LEU A 113 -8.99 -32.78 9.35
C LEU A 113 -8.16 -31.52 9.65
N VAL A 114 -7.52 -31.47 10.82
CA VAL A 114 -6.65 -30.34 11.20
C VAL A 114 -5.53 -30.15 10.18
N GLU A 115 -4.84 -31.22 9.79
CA GLU A 115 -3.79 -31.17 8.77
C GLU A 115 -4.32 -30.68 7.41
N LEU A 116 -5.52 -31.09 7.01
CA LEU A 116 -6.14 -30.64 5.77
C LEU A 116 -6.50 -29.14 5.82
N LEU A 117 -7.09 -28.67 6.91
CA LEU A 117 -7.46 -27.27 7.10
C LEU A 117 -6.22 -26.37 7.14
N ASP A 118 -5.12 -26.83 7.74
CA ASP A 118 -3.85 -26.10 7.77
C ASP A 118 -3.25 -25.92 6.37
N VAL A 119 -3.33 -26.96 5.53
CA VAL A 119 -2.93 -26.87 4.12
C VAL A 119 -3.76 -25.82 3.37
N TYR A 120 -5.08 -25.79 3.59
CA TYR A 120 -5.96 -24.79 2.99
C TYR A 120 -5.66 -23.38 3.46
N LEU A 121 -5.48 -23.16 4.76
CA LEU A 121 -5.11 -21.85 5.31
C LEU A 121 -3.75 -21.38 4.77
N SER A 122 -2.76 -22.27 4.74
CA SER A 122 -1.45 -21.97 4.17
C SER A 122 -1.52 -21.56 2.70
N THR A 123 -2.39 -22.22 1.92
CA THR A 123 -2.63 -21.88 0.51
C THR A 123 -3.26 -20.49 0.37
N ILE A 124 -4.27 -20.19 1.18
CA ILE A 124 -4.92 -18.88 1.22
C ILE A 124 -3.89 -17.79 1.58
N ASP A 125 -3.11 -18.01 2.63
CA ASP A 125 -2.10 -17.07 3.12
C ASP A 125 -1.04 -16.76 2.08
N PHE A 126 -0.55 -17.79 1.38
CA PHE A 126 0.40 -17.62 0.30
C PHE A 126 -0.15 -16.67 -0.79
N VAL A 127 -1.41 -16.84 -1.20
CA VAL A 127 -2.03 -15.99 -2.22
C VAL A 127 -2.16 -14.54 -1.77
N TYR A 128 -2.60 -14.30 -0.52
CA TYR A 128 -2.71 -12.94 0.02
C TYR A 128 -1.35 -12.25 0.15
N VAL A 129 -0.31 -12.98 0.57
CA VAL A 129 1.07 -12.46 0.66
C VAL A 129 1.62 -12.11 -0.72
N ASP A 130 1.45 -12.98 -1.72
CA ASP A 130 1.90 -12.72 -3.10
C ASP A 130 1.20 -11.50 -3.70
N TYR A 131 -0.12 -11.38 -3.49
CA TYR A 131 -0.89 -10.24 -3.96
C TYR A 131 -0.44 -8.92 -3.30
N THR A 132 -0.22 -8.92 -1.99
CA THR A 132 0.27 -7.74 -1.25
C THR A 132 1.62 -7.28 -1.78
N LYS A 133 2.57 -8.21 -2.00
CA LYS A 133 3.88 -7.90 -2.58
C LYS A 133 3.78 -7.30 -3.99
N LYS A 134 2.83 -7.76 -4.81
CA LYS A 134 2.58 -7.19 -6.14
C LYS A 134 2.05 -5.76 -6.06
N LEU A 135 1.11 -5.49 -5.16
CA LEU A 135 0.59 -4.14 -4.93
C LEU A 135 1.69 -3.19 -4.43
N GLU A 136 2.54 -3.62 -3.49
CA GLU A 136 3.67 -2.82 -3.01
C GLU A 136 4.61 -2.42 -4.14
N LYS A 137 4.93 -3.36 -5.04
CA LYS A 137 5.76 -3.07 -6.23
C LYS A 137 5.10 -2.09 -7.18
N GLN A 138 3.80 -2.23 -7.43
CA GLN A 138 3.04 -1.29 -8.27
C GLN A 138 3.01 0.11 -7.65
N ILE A 139 2.77 0.23 -6.35
CA ILE A 139 2.81 1.50 -5.63
C ILE A 139 4.20 2.13 -5.70
N ALA A 140 5.26 1.34 -5.53
CA ALA A 140 6.63 1.83 -5.63
C ALA A 140 6.95 2.34 -7.05
N GLN A 141 6.47 1.65 -8.08
CA GLN A 141 6.62 2.07 -9.48
C GLN A 141 5.87 3.38 -9.76
N ILE A 142 4.60 3.49 -9.36
CA ILE A 142 3.80 4.72 -9.51
C ILE A 142 4.47 5.89 -8.79
N LYS A 143 4.99 5.67 -7.57
CA LYS A 143 5.72 6.71 -6.83
C LYS A 143 6.98 7.16 -7.58
N LYS A 144 7.71 6.23 -8.19
CA LYS A 144 8.92 6.54 -8.97
C LYS A 144 8.59 7.33 -10.24
N GLU A 145 7.54 6.94 -10.96
CA GLU A 145 7.05 7.64 -12.15
C GLU A 145 6.61 9.07 -11.81
N ARG A 146 5.79 9.22 -10.76
CA ARG A 146 5.35 10.54 -10.28
C ARG A 146 6.52 11.43 -9.85
N LEU A 147 7.53 10.89 -9.18
CA LEU A 147 8.74 11.64 -8.82
C LEU A 147 9.55 12.06 -10.07
N SER A 148 9.52 11.25 -11.12
CA SER A 148 10.16 11.58 -12.40
C SER A 148 9.42 12.73 -13.08
N GLU A 149 8.11 12.61 -13.27
CA GLU A 149 7.26 13.65 -13.86
C GLU A 149 7.39 14.97 -13.09
N GLU A 150 7.35 14.91 -11.76
CA GLU A 150 7.51 16.07 -10.89
C GLU A 150 8.86 16.77 -11.13
N LYS A 151 9.95 16.02 -11.22
CA LYS A 151 11.26 16.58 -11.56
C LYS A 151 11.26 17.20 -12.96
N GLU A 152 10.64 16.57 -13.94
CA GLU A 152 10.58 17.12 -15.30
C GLU A 152 9.88 18.48 -15.35
N ILE A 153 8.74 18.60 -14.67
CA ILE A 153 8.01 19.88 -14.56
C ILE A 153 8.86 20.94 -13.87
N ILE A 154 9.55 20.58 -12.78
CA ILE A 154 10.41 21.52 -12.03
C ILE A 154 11.57 22.00 -12.90
N PHE A 155 12.29 21.10 -13.57
CA PHE A 155 13.43 21.48 -14.40
C PHE A 155 13.01 22.29 -15.63
N TYR A 156 11.88 21.93 -16.26
CA TYR A 156 11.30 22.74 -17.33
C TYR A 156 10.97 24.16 -16.86
N GLY A 157 10.43 24.30 -15.64
CA GLY A 157 10.19 25.62 -15.04
C GLY A 157 11.48 26.43 -14.86
N PHE A 158 12.56 25.81 -14.36
CA PHE A 158 13.86 26.47 -14.24
C PHE A 158 14.46 26.87 -15.60
N GLU A 159 14.35 26.00 -16.62
CA GLU A 159 14.79 26.31 -17.99
C GLU A 159 14.07 27.55 -18.51
N LYS A 160 12.74 27.60 -18.39
CA LYS A 160 11.93 28.75 -18.79
C LYS A 160 12.29 30.04 -18.04
N ILE A 161 12.52 29.96 -16.72
CA ILE A 161 12.99 31.11 -15.93
C ILE A 161 14.33 31.62 -16.43
N ASN A 162 15.25 30.71 -16.78
CA ASN A 162 16.58 31.05 -17.26
C ASN A 162 16.52 31.69 -18.65
N GLU A 163 15.72 31.14 -19.58
CA GLU A 163 15.52 31.67 -20.93
C GLU A 163 14.87 33.06 -20.93
N GLU A 164 13.90 33.28 -20.05
CA GLU A 164 13.19 34.56 -19.90
C GLU A 164 13.92 35.55 -18.96
N GLU A 165 15.08 35.18 -18.44
CA GLU A 165 15.87 35.92 -17.43
C GLU A 165 15.06 36.42 -16.21
N LYS A 166 14.01 35.67 -15.84
CA LYS A 166 13.07 36.04 -14.79
C LYS A 166 13.68 35.93 -13.40
N GLU A 167 13.22 36.79 -12.51
CA GLU A 167 13.51 36.69 -11.08
C GLU A 167 12.54 35.71 -10.43
N ILE A 168 13.06 34.89 -9.51
CA ILE A 168 12.28 34.03 -8.63
C ILE A 168 12.46 34.43 -7.18
N GLN A 169 11.47 34.10 -6.35
CA GLN A 169 11.53 34.29 -4.91
C GLN A 169 12.04 33.01 -4.26
N VAL A 170 13.10 33.12 -3.49
CA VAL A 170 13.65 32.05 -2.65
C VAL A 170 13.34 32.41 -1.20
N LEU A 171 12.68 31.50 -0.52
CA LEU A 171 12.18 31.63 0.84
C LEU A 171 12.89 30.62 1.74
N ASP A 172 13.26 31.07 2.92
CA ASP A 172 13.73 30.23 4.02
C ASP A 172 13.26 30.85 5.35
N PHE A 173 13.42 30.14 6.47
CA PHE A 173 12.92 30.53 7.78
C PHE A 173 14.07 30.77 8.75
N TYR A 174 14.25 32.02 9.17
CA TYR A 174 15.16 32.38 10.25
C TYR A 174 14.38 32.50 11.56
N LYS A 175 14.64 31.60 12.52
CA LYS A 175 13.92 31.57 13.82
C LYS A 175 12.40 31.63 13.66
N GLU A 176 11.86 30.81 12.77
CA GLU A 176 10.43 30.79 12.41
C GLU A 176 9.89 32.06 11.72
N VAL A 177 10.74 33.00 11.30
CA VAL A 177 10.32 34.17 10.51
C VAL A 177 10.67 33.93 9.04
N PRO A 178 9.71 34.06 8.10
CA PRO A 178 9.98 33.92 6.67
C PRO A 178 10.89 35.04 6.19
N VAL A 179 12.00 34.67 5.58
CA VAL A 179 12.92 35.57 4.90
C VAL A 179 12.85 35.26 3.41
N ILE A 180 12.68 36.29 2.58
CA ILE A 180 12.56 36.15 1.13
C ILE A 180 13.72 36.88 0.47
N CYS A 181 14.40 36.19 -0.43
CA CYS A 181 15.40 36.77 -1.32
C CYS A 181 15.00 36.57 -2.78
N LYS A 182 15.34 37.53 -3.62
CA LYS A 182 15.21 37.38 -5.07
C LYS A 182 16.42 36.64 -5.61
N ALA A 183 16.23 35.82 -6.63
CA ALA A 183 17.31 35.12 -7.31
C ALA A 183 17.03 34.99 -8.81
N LYS A 184 18.08 34.79 -9.60
CA LYS A 184 18.00 34.35 -10.99
C LYS A 184 18.62 32.97 -11.14
N VAL A 185 18.12 32.19 -12.08
CA VAL A 185 18.80 30.97 -12.50
C VAL A 185 20.08 31.38 -13.22
N LYS A 186 21.22 30.85 -12.78
CA LYS A 186 22.52 31.08 -13.42
C LYS A 186 22.90 29.92 -14.32
N GLN A 187 22.65 28.70 -13.83
CA GLN A 187 23.01 27.48 -14.55
C GLN A 187 22.19 26.30 -14.06
N ILE A 188 21.90 25.38 -14.99
CA ILE A 188 21.20 24.12 -14.72
C ILE A 188 22.15 22.99 -15.14
N PHE A 189 22.48 22.10 -14.21
CA PHE A 189 23.35 20.94 -14.45
C PHE A 189 22.51 19.68 -14.57
N GLY A 190 22.00 19.44 -15.78
CA GLY A 190 21.04 18.37 -16.06
C GLY A 190 19.81 18.45 -15.15
N LYS A 191 19.06 17.35 -15.05
CA LYS A 191 17.87 17.24 -14.18
C LYS A 191 18.22 16.90 -12.72
N LYS A 192 19.28 17.51 -12.18
CA LYS A 192 19.75 17.22 -10.80
C LYS A 192 19.99 18.47 -9.97
N THR A 193 20.64 19.48 -10.54
CA THR A 193 21.15 20.61 -9.78
C THR A 193 20.89 21.93 -10.51
N VAL A 194 20.56 22.97 -9.76
CA VAL A 194 20.42 24.33 -10.26
C VAL A 194 21.30 25.26 -9.43
N ILE A 195 22.08 26.12 -10.08
CA ILE A 195 22.77 27.24 -9.44
C ILE A 195 21.89 28.47 -9.56
N LEU A 196 21.50 29.03 -8.41
CA LEU A 196 20.84 30.30 -8.31
C LEU A 196 21.84 31.40 -7.94
N LYS A 197 21.75 32.54 -8.63
CA LYS A 197 22.43 33.76 -8.24
C LYS A 197 21.46 34.62 -7.43
N MET A 198 21.70 34.72 -6.13
CA MET A 198 20.91 35.53 -5.21
C MET A 198 21.19 37.02 -5.47
N ILE A 199 20.14 37.84 -5.46
CA ILE A 199 20.24 39.28 -5.70
C ILE A 199 20.32 39.99 -4.35
N ASN A 200 21.50 40.53 -4.01
CA ASN A 200 21.76 41.31 -2.80
C ASN A 200 21.28 40.65 -1.49
N CYS A 201 21.28 39.31 -1.43
CA CYS A 201 20.82 38.55 -0.27
C CYS A 201 21.96 38.36 0.73
N LEU A 202 21.90 39.03 1.88
CA LEU A 202 22.93 38.93 2.94
C LEU A 202 22.55 37.95 4.06
N TYR A 203 21.39 37.31 3.95
CA TYR A 203 20.86 36.39 4.95
C TYR A 203 21.62 35.06 4.90
N LYS A 204 22.37 34.77 5.97
CA LYS A 204 23.28 33.61 6.05
C LYS A 204 22.59 32.25 5.87
N ASN A 205 21.32 32.13 6.23
CA ASN A 205 20.56 30.87 6.16
C ASN A 205 20.43 30.32 4.74
N PHE A 206 20.44 31.18 3.71
CA PHE A 206 20.49 30.76 2.29
C PHE A 206 21.86 30.23 1.84
N TYR A 207 22.87 30.25 2.71
CA TYR A 207 24.24 29.81 2.44
C TYR A 207 24.72 28.72 3.41
N ILE A 208 23.78 28.04 4.09
CA ILE A 208 24.09 26.90 4.96
C ILE A 208 23.82 25.62 4.18
N GLN A 209 24.87 24.83 3.98
CA GLN A 209 24.75 23.52 3.34
C GLN A 209 23.81 22.60 4.13
N GLY A 210 22.93 21.90 3.43
CA GLY A 210 21.93 21.01 4.00
C GLY A 210 20.61 21.70 4.38
N ASN A 211 20.55 23.03 4.36
CA ASN A 211 19.30 23.73 4.60
C ASN A 211 18.30 23.53 3.46
N ASP A 212 17.04 23.36 3.85
CA ASP A 212 15.90 23.39 2.95
C ASP A 212 15.58 24.84 2.57
N ILE A 213 15.27 25.05 1.29
CA ILE A 213 14.78 26.32 0.78
C ILE A 213 13.56 26.10 -0.11
N TYR A 214 12.74 27.13 -0.22
CA TYR A 214 11.47 27.10 -0.93
C TYR A 214 11.50 28.14 -2.05
N ILE A 215 11.17 27.73 -3.27
CA ILE A 215 11.26 28.55 -4.47
C ILE A 215 9.84 28.79 -4.98
N LYS A 216 9.46 30.06 -5.07
CA LYS A 216 8.21 30.53 -5.67
C LYS A 216 8.53 31.25 -6.99
N GLY A 217 7.77 30.90 -8.03
CA GLY A 217 7.83 31.54 -9.34
C GLY A 217 6.60 31.18 -10.15
N ASP A 218 6.20 32.07 -11.04
CA ASP A 218 4.92 32.03 -11.77
C ASP A 218 4.81 30.80 -12.70
N VAL A 219 5.95 30.25 -13.10
CA VAL A 219 6.05 29.06 -13.95
C VAL A 219 5.79 27.76 -13.20
N PHE A 220 5.90 27.77 -11.87
CA PHE A 220 5.71 26.57 -11.07
C PHE A 220 4.25 26.47 -10.61
N PRO A 221 3.59 25.31 -10.79
CA PRO A 221 2.22 25.13 -10.33
C PRO A 221 2.11 25.12 -8.79
N LYS A 222 3.22 24.84 -8.09
CA LYS A 222 3.35 24.80 -6.64
C LYS A 222 4.75 25.25 -6.23
N VAL A 223 4.94 25.53 -4.95
CA VAL A 223 6.26 25.87 -4.40
C VAL A 223 7.22 24.69 -4.56
N VAL A 224 8.42 24.99 -5.05
CA VAL A 224 9.49 24.01 -5.21
C VAL A 224 10.39 24.05 -3.99
N LYS A 225 10.45 22.96 -3.23
CA LYS A 225 11.43 22.77 -2.15
C LYS A 225 12.71 22.16 -2.73
N GLY A 226 13.87 22.66 -2.31
CA GLY A 226 15.18 22.09 -2.64
C GLY A 226 16.13 22.17 -1.44
N ILE A 227 17.27 21.50 -1.54
CA ILE A 227 18.31 21.44 -0.50
C ILE A 227 19.57 22.13 -1.01
N ILE A 228 20.15 23.02 -0.22
CA ILE A 228 21.43 23.67 -0.52
C ILE A 228 22.54 22.61 -0.45
N LYS A 229 23.21 22.34 -1.57
CA LYS A 229 24.36 21.43 -1.63
C LYS A 229 25.67 22.17 -1.40
N LYS A 230 25.81 23.35 -2.00
CA LYS A 230 26.99 24.21 -1.88
C LYS A 230 26.56 25.66 -2.01
N SER A 231 27.34 26.56 -1.47
CA SER A 231 27.04 27.98 -1.50
C SER A 231 28.31 28.80 -1.46
N ASP A 232 28.31 29.90 -2.20
CA ASP A 232 29.37 30.89 -2.27
C ASP A 232 28.76 32.26 -2.00
N MET A 233 28.92 32.73 -0.76
CA MET A 233 28.36 33.99 -0.31
C MET A 233 29.05 35.20 -0.97
N ALA A 234 30.34 35.11 -1.29
CA ALA A 234 31.08 36.21 -1.92
C ALA A 234 30.57 36.51 -3.32
N ASN A 235 30.23 35.45 -4.08
CA ASN A 235 29.66 35.57 -5.42
C ASN A 235 28.13 35.45 -5.46
N PHE A 236 27.48 35.42 -4.29
CA PHE A 236 26.04 35.25 -4.11
C PHE A 236 25.44 34.03 -4.86
N ASN A 237 26.19 32.94 -5.02
CA ASN A 237 25.72 31.74 -5.72
C ASN A 237 25.32 30.64 -4.72
N VAL A 238 24.22 29.95 -4.99
CA VAL A 238 23.74 28.83 -4.19
C VAL A 238 23.41 27.67 -5.13
N GLU A 239 24.03 26.52 -4.90
CA GLU A 239 23.80 25.28 -5.63
C GLU A 239 22.75 24.45 -4.90
N ILE A 240 21.67 24.10 -5.58
CA ILE A 240 20.48 23.48 -4.99
C ILE A 240 20.18 22.18 -5.74
N SER A 241 19.78 21.15 -5.00
CA SER A 241 19.32 19.88 -5.58
C SER A 241 18.14 19.29 -4.78
N ASP A 242 17.80 18.03 -5.07
CA ASP A 242 16.76 17.28 -4.34
C ASP A 242 15.39 17.97 -4.39
N PHE A 243 15.06 18.50 -5.56
CA PHE A 243 13.84 19.26 -5.79
C PHE A 243 12.57 18.40 -5.68
N LYS A 244 11.54 18.99 -5.07
CA LYS A 244 10.17 18.46 -5.02
C LYS A 244 9.16 19.57 -4.83
N PHE A 245 7.93 19.38 -5.26
CA PHE A 245 6.82 20.25 -4.87
C PHE A 245 6.50 20.05 -3.39
N SER A 246 6.26 21.15 -2.68
CA SER A 246 5.93 21.14 -1.26
C SER A 246 4.98 22.28 -0.94
N GLU A 247 4.21 22.14 0.13
CA GLU A 247 3.62 23.29 0.79
C GLU A 247 4.67 23.97 1.66
N ILE A 248 4.51 25.28 1.88
CA ILE A 248 5.36 26.02 2.80
C ILE A 248 4.89 25.74 4.23
N PRO A 249 5.81 25.42 5.17
CA PRO A 249 5.44 25.04 6.53
C PRO A 249 4.55 26.05 7.30
N GLN A 250 4.54 27.33 6.90
CA GLN A 250 3.97 28.44 7.69
C GLN A 250 2.69 29.08 7.16
N GLU A 251 2.15 28.69 6.00
CA GLU A 251 0.84 29.22 5.54
C GLU A 251 -0.34 28.77 6.44
N LYS A 252 -0.08 27.94 7.47
CA LYS A 252 -1.06 27.54 8.50
C LYS A 252 -1.03 28.35 9.81
N ARG A 253 -0.11 29.31 10.01
CA ARG A 253 -0.06 30.12 11.26
C ARG A 253 -0.61 31.54 11.04
N LYS A 254 -1.81 31.80 11.59
CA LYS A 254 -2.36 33.17 11.75
C LYS A 254 -1.36 34.04 12.52
N HIS A 255 -0.99 35.18 11.94
CA HIS A 255 -0.32 36.36 12.52
C HIS A 255 0.49 36.16 13.82
N VAL A 256 1.82 36.15 13.72
CA VAL A 256 2.68 36.47 14.86
C VAL A 256 2.76 37.99 14.97
N ARG A 257 2.06 38.59 15.95
CA ARG A 257 2.27 39.99 16.34
C ARG A 257 3.69 40.12 16.90
N VAL A 258 4.54 40.87 16.21
CA VAL A 258 5.80 41.34 16.79
C VAL A 258 5.44 42.50 17.71
N ILE A 259 5.61 42.32 19.02
CA ILE A 259 5.55 43.43 19.99
C ILE A 259 6.91 44.14 19.92
N PRO A 260 6.95 45.47 19.76
CA PRO A 260 8.18 46.25 19.57
C PRO A 260 9.14 46.16 20.76
#